data_AF-A0A523UUX1-F1
#
_entry.id   AF-A0A523UUX1-F1
#
_cell.length_a   1.000
_cell.length_b   1.000
_cell.length_c   1.000
_cell.angle_alpha   90.00
_cell.angle_beta   90.00
_cell.angle_gamma   90.00
#
_symmetry.space_group_name_H-M   'P 1'
#
loop_
_entity.id
_entity.type
_entity.pdbx_description
1 polymer ?
#
loop_
_entity_poly.entity_id
_entity_poly.type
_entity_poly.pdbx_seq_one_letter_code
_entity_poly.pdbx_strand_id
1 'polypeptide(L)'
;MSIPDFTRKWTNPINTVRIGATQEEGGTRSYSITVGGETTLPFLHFEGKTPNSPVVAMEVWDVAPKDWHPLLAEFFSDVWDDPASWAKKCEEEFGARLICLRLQGCDPEGENRGPEEASRTVKSVLEAVGSPLIVWGCGNDDKDN
;
A
#
# COMPACT_ATOMS: atom_id res chain seq x y z
N MET A 1 -5.88 6.89 -49.38
CA MET A 1 -5.97 7.93 -48.33
C MET A 1 -5.07 7.47 -47.19
N SER A 2 -4.05 8.23 -46.80
CA SER A 2 -3.13 7.85 -45.71
C SER A 2 -3.67 8.34 -44.37
N ILE A 3 -3.61 7.51 -43.33
CA ILE A 3 -3.96 7.90 -41.96
C ILE A 3 -2.78 8.69 -41.38
N PRO A 4 -2.98 9.93 -40.89
CA PRO A 4 -1.91 10.71 -40.29
C PRO A 4 -1.48 10.13 -38.93
N ASP A 5 -0.20 10.27 -38.62
CA ASP A 5 0.39 9.91 -37.33
C ASP A 5 0.07 10.99 -36.29
N PHE A 6 -0.40 10.57 -35.11
CA PHE A 6 -0.76 11.44 -33.99
C PHE A 6 0.11 11.21 -32.74
N THR A 7 1.20 10.46 -32.86
CA THR A 7 2.12 10.20 -31.75
C THR A 7 2.75 11.50 -31.23
N ARG A 8 2.83 11.61 -29.90
CA ARG A 8 3.53 12.71 -29.22
C ARG A 8 4.89 12.27 -28.68
N LYS A 9 5.85 13.20 -28.67
CA LYS A 9 7.13 13.02 -28.00
C LYS A 9 7.10 13.69 -26.63
N TRP A 10 7.31 12.89 -25.60
CA TRP A 10 7.36 13.34 -24.21
C TRP A 10 8.83 13.47 -23.78
N THR A 11 9.20 14.64 -23.23
CA THR A 11 10.60 14.97 -22.92
C THR A 11 11.13 14.21 -21.70
N ASN A 12 10.29 14.03 -20.67
CA ASN A 12 10.70 13.46 -19.39
C ASN A 12 9.79 12.30 -18.99
N PRO A 13 10.33 11.19 -18.46
CA PRO A 13 9.55 10.13 -17.86
C PRO A 13 9.08 10.49 -16.44
N ILE A 14 8.07 9.77 -15.95
CA ILE A 14 7.73 9.73 -14.52
C ILE A 14 8.83 9.00 -13.74
N ASN A 15 9.11 9.47 -12.52
CA ASN A 15 10.06 8.82 -11.63
C ASN A 15 9.66 7.36 -11.36
N THR A 16 10.65 6.49 -11.26
CA THR A 16 10.44 5.10 -10.87
C THR A 16 10.68 4.96 -9.37
N VAL A 17 9.73 4.37 -8.65
CA VAL A 17 9.83 4.13 -7.21
C VAL A 17 9.71 2.64 -6.95
N ARG A 18 10.65 2.11 -6.16
CA ARG A 18 10.65 0.73 -5.71
C ARG A 18 10.23 0.66 -4.25
N ILE A 19 9.30 -0.24 -3.95
CA ILE A 19 8.67 -0.43 -2.64
C ILE A 19 8.97 -1.86 -2.17
N GLY A 20 9.53 -1.98 -0.98
CA GLY A 20 9.95 -3.24 -0.38
C GLY A 20 11.37 -3.67 -0.79
N ALA A 21 11.98 -4.51 0.06
CA ALA A 21 13.30 -5.09 -0.15
C ALA A 21 13.27 -6.57 0.24
N THR A 22 13.87 -7.41 -0.60
CA THR A 22 13.98 -8.86 -0.37
C THR A 22 15.17 -9.20 0.53
N GLN A 23 15.32 -10.47 0.92
CA GLN A 23 16.45 -10.92 1.73
C GLN A 23 17.81 -10.63 1.09
N GLU A 24 17.92 -10.76 -0.24
CA GLU A 24 19.13 -10.43 -1.00
C GLU A 24 19.48 -8.93 -0.94
N GLU A 25 18.51 -8.10 -0.58
CA GLU A 25 18.60 -6.64 -0.54
C GLU A 25 18.60 -6.10 0.89
N GLY A 26 18.71 -7.00 1.88
CA GLY A 26 18.74 -6.67 3.31
C GLY A 26 17.36 -6.44 3.95
N GLY A 27 16.26 -6.73 3.24
CA GLY A 27 14.90 -6.70 3.79
C GLY A 27 14.34 -8.08 4.11
N THR A 28 13.05 -8.14 4.39
CA THR A 28 12.32 -9.38 4.72
C THR A 28 11.13 -9.65 3.80
N ARG A 29 10.89 -8.80 2.79
CA ARG A 29 9.74 -8.97 1.90
C ARG A 29 10.01 -10.14 0.94
N SER A 30 8.95 -10.85 0.55
CA SER A 30 9.08 -11.95 -0.43
C SER A 30 9.34 -11.43 -1.85
N TYR A 31 8.91 -10.20 -2.15
CA TYR A 31 9.15 -9.52 -3.41
C TYR A 31 9.11 -8.00 -3.21
N SER A 32 9.59 -7.26 -4.20
CA SER A 32 9.45 -5.80 -4.28
C SER A 32 8.48 -5.42 -5.40
N ILE A 33 7.84 -4.26 -5.26
CA ILE A 33 6.99 -3.66 -6.31
C ILE A 33 7.69 -2.43 -6.85
N THR A 34 7.63 -2.22 -8.16
CA THR A 34 8.10 -0.99 -8.80
C THR A 34 6.90 -0.29 -9.45
N VAL A 35 6.78 1.01 -9.24
CA VAL A 35 5.74 1.87 -9.84
C VAL A 35 6.37 3.04 -10.58
N GLY A 36 5.65 3.62 -11.53
CA GLY A 36 6.11 4.76 -12.31
C GLY A 36 6.93 4.37 -13.55
N GLY A 37 7.71 5.31 -14.08
CA GLY A 37 8.53 5.09 -15.28
C GLY A 37 7.79 5.28 -16.60
N GLU A 38 6.55 5.77 -16.57
CA GLU A 38 5.77 6.05 -17.77
C GLU A 38 6.42 7.17 -18.60
N THR A 39 6.46 6.98 -19.91
CA THR A 39 6.99 7.96 -20.89
C THR A 39 5.88 8.48 -21.81
N THR A 40 4.63 8.36 -21.40
CA THR A 40 3.43 8.71 -22.17
C THR A 40 2.24 8.89 -21.24
N LEU A 41 1.10 9.36 -21.79
CA LEU A 41 -0.18 9.41 -21.09
C LEU A 41 -0.68 8.00 -20.72
N PRO A 42 -1.58 7.89 -19.72
CA PRO A 42 -2.06 6.59 -19.23
C PRO A 42 -2.57 5.69 -20.35
N PHE A 43 -1.96 4.51 -20.46
CA PHE A 43 -2.32 3.43 -21.40
C PHE A 43 -2.18 3.75 -22.90
N LEU A 44 -1.53 4.85 -23.29
CA LEU A 44 -1.23 5.15 -24.69
C LEU A 44 0.07 4.47 -25.17
N HIS A 45 0.06 3.12 -25.14
CA HIS A 45 1.22 2.28 -25.45
C HIS A 45 1.78 2.48 -26.88
N PHE A 46 1.01 3.07 -27.79
CA PHE A 46 1.44 3.31 -29.17
C PHE A 46 2.45 4.47 -29.29
N GLU A 47 2.53 5.35 -28.30
CA GLU A 47 3.41 6.54 -28.34
C GLU A 47 4.40 6.62 -27.17
N GLY A 48 4.45 5.60 -26.31
CA GLY A 48 5.47 5.48 -25.27
C GLY A 48 5.33 4.23 -24.43
N LYS A 49 6.21 4.11 -23.42
CA LYS A 49 6.28 2.96 -22.52
C LYS A 49 5.54 3.25 -21.23
N THR A 50 4.87 2.23 -20.72
CA THR A 50 4.29 2.18 -19.37
C THR A 50 4.83 0.91 -18.70
N PRO A 51 6.08 0.93 -18.21
CA PRO A 51 6.83 -0.28 -17.87
C PRO A 51 6.29 -1.00 -16.63
N ASN A 52 5.61 -0.28 -15.75
CA ASN A 52 5.04 -0.81 -14.52
C ASN A 52 3.52 -0.62 -14.53
N SER A 53 2.78 -1.64 -14.12
CA SER A 53 1.32 -1.55 -13.99
C SER A 53 0.93 -0.77 -12.74
N PRO A 54 -0.21 -0.07 -12.73
CA PRO A 54 -0.81 0.46 -11.51
C PRO A 54 -1.01 -0.66 -10.48
N VAL A 55 -0.82 -0.34 -9.19
CA VAL A 55 -0.93 -1.29 -8.08
C VAL A 55 -1.98 -0.78 -7.11
N VAL A 56 -2.79 -1.69 -6.59
CA VAL A 56 -3.78 -1.42 -5.55
C VAL A 56 -3.25 -1.97 -4.23
N ALA A 57 -3.29 -1.14 -3.19
CA ALA A 57 -3.04 -1.56 -1.81
C ALA A 57 -4.37 -1.75 -1.08
N MET A 58 -4.43 -2.76 -0.21
CA MET A 58 -5.56 -2.90 0.73
C MET A 58 -5.22 -2.25 2.07
N GLU A 59 -6.17 -1.51 2.61
CA GLU A 59 -6.04 -0.80 3.89
C GLU A 59 -6.29 -1.75 5.06
N VAL A 60 -5.41 -1.69 6.05
CA VAL A 60 -5.47 -2.38 7.33
C VAL A 60 -5.26 -1.35 8.42
N TRP A 61 -6.12 -1.33 9.44
CA TRP A 61 -5.95 -0.44 10.59
C TRP A 61 -5.27 -1.18 11.74
N ASP A 62 -4.50 -0.45 12.56
CA ASP A 62 -3.93 -0.99 13.80
C ASP A 62 -4.97 -1.10 14.94
N VAL A 63 -6.18 -0.57 14.72
CA VAL A 63 -7.33 -0.59 15.63
C VAL A 63 -8.60 -1.02 14.88
N ALA A 64 -9.51 -1.68 15.59
CA ALA A 64 -10.80 -2.05 15.02
C ALA A 64 -11.61 -0.79 14.62
N PRO A 65 -12.12 -0.71 13.39
CA PRO A 65 -12.93 0.41 12.96
C PRO A 65 -14.26 0.45 13.71
N LYS A 66 -14.69 1.64 14.15
CA LYS A 66 -15.94 1.83 14.92
C LYS A 66 -17.11 2.29 14.06
N ASP A 67 -16.81 2.90 12.91
CA ASP A 67 -17.74 3.66 12.06
C ASP A 67 -17.80 3.15 10.62
N TRP A 68 -17.12 2.03 10.32
CA TRP A 68 -17.18 1.43 9.00
C TRP A 68 -18.56 0.85 8.70
N HIS A 69 -18.95 0.95 7.43
CA HIS A 69 -20.25 0.45 6.99
C HIS A 69 -20.37 -1.07 7.22
N PRO A 70 -21.52 -1.60 7.69
CA PRO A 70 -21.68 -3.03 8.01
C PRO A 70 -21.33 -4.01 6.89
N LEU A 71 -21.49 -3.60 5.62
CA LEU A 71 -21.07 -4.41 4.46
C LEU A 71 -19.57 -4.74 4.47
N LEU A 72 -18.71 -3.88 5.02
CA LEU A 72 -17.28 -4.18 5.16
C LEU A 72 -17.03 -5.18 6.28
N ALA A 73 -17.89 -5.20 7.30
CA ALA A 73 -17.81 -6.16 8.40
C ALA A 73 -17.96 -7.61 7.90
N GLU A 74 -18.76 -7.83 6.86
CA GLU A 74 -18.95 -9.16 6.24
C GLU A 74 -17.64 -9.78 5.74
N PHE A 75 -16.63 -8.96 5.43
CA PHE A 75 -15.35 -9.41 4.89
C PHE A 75 -14.21 -9.42 5.91
N PHE A 76 -14.25 -8.54 6.93
CA PHE A 76 -13.09 -8.28 7.80
C PHE A 76 -13.38 -8.33 9.30
N SER A 77 -14.63 -8.45 9.74
CA SER A 77 -14.96 -8.38 11.18
C SER A 77 -14.32 -9.47 12.03
N ASP A 78 -13.96 -10.60 11.43
CA ASP A 78 -13.25 -11.71 12.05
C ASP A 78 -11.76 -11.45 12.30
N VAL A 79 -11.21 -10.36 11.76
CA VAL A 79 -9.78 -10.00 11.86
C VAL A 79 -9.53 -8.56 12.33
N TRP A 80 -10.57 -7.78 12.64
CA TRP A 80 -10.43 -6.37 13.04
C TRP A 80 -9.62 -6.13 14.31
N ASP A 81 -9.54 -7.11 15.21
CA ASP A 81 -8.80 -7.01 16.46
C ASP A 81 -7.32 -7.40 16.33
N ASP A 82 -6.92 -7.99 15.20
CA ASP A 82 -5.52 -8.35 14.91
C ASP A 82 -5.07 -7.86 13.52
N PRO A 83 -4.31 -6.75 13.46
CA PRO A 83 -3.79 -6.19 12.21
C PRO A 83 -2.92 -7.18 11.41
N ALA A 84 -2.24 -8.12 12.08
CA ALA A 84 -1.42 -9.13 11.41
C ALA A 84 -2.29 -10.15 10.67
N SER A 85 -3.31 -10.70 11.34
CA SER A 85 -4.31 -11.57 10.71
C SER A 85 -5.07 -10.85 9.60
N TRP A 86 -5.41 -9.57 9.80
CA TRP A 86 -6.07 -8.77 8.77
C TRP A 86 -5.20 -8.58 7.52
N ALA A 87 -3.94 -8.19 7.68
CA ALA A 87 -3.01 -8.07 6.55
C ALA A 87 -2.83 -9.40 5.81
N LYS A 88 -2.73 -10.51 6.55
CA LYS A 88 -2.63 -11.86 5.97
C LYS A 88 -3.87 -12.23 5.17
N LYS A 89 -5.08 -11.94 5.70
CA LYS A 89 -6.34 -12.13 4.98
C LYS A 89 -6.38 -11.31 3.68
N CYS A 90 -5.91 -10.07 3.71
CA CYS A 90 -5.77 -9.23 2.52
C CYS A 90 -4.86 -9.87 1.46
N GLU A 91 -3.70 -10.40 1.86
CA GLU A 91 -2.75 -11.05 0.94
C GLU A 91 -3.29 -12.39 0.38
N GLU A 92 -3.79 -13.26 1.25
CA GLU A 92 -4.14 -14.65 0.90
C GLU A 92 -5.54 -14.79 0.26
N GLU A 93 -6.56 -14.11 0.79
CA GLU A 93 -7.95 -14.27 0.31
C GLU A 93 -8.31 -13.27 -0.78
N PHE A 94 -7.84 -12.03 -0.66
CA PHE A 94 -8.19 -10.94 -1.58
C PHE A 94 -7.11 -10.63 -2.63
N GLY A 95 -5.94 -11.28 -2.53
CA GLY A 95 -4.85 -11.14 -3.51
C GLY A 95 -4.14 -9.79 -3.46
N ALA A 96 -4.16 -9.11 -2.30
CA ALA A 96 -3.46 -7.85 -2.11
C ALA A 96 -1.96 -8.06 -2.31
N ARG A 97 -1.37 -7.30 -3.24
CA ARG A 97 0.09 -7.36 -3.48
C ARG A 97 0.86 -6.29 -2.73
N LEU A 98 0.17 -5.34 -2.12
CA LEU A 98 0.69 -4.21 -1.36
C LEU A 98 -0.27 -3.98 -0.18
N ILE A 99 0.25 -3.78 1.02
CA ILE A 99 -0.56 -3.51 2.21
C ILE A 99 -0.35 -2.06 2.64
N CYS A 100 -1.44 -1.33 2.89
CA CYS A 100 -1.39 -0.04 3.54
C CYS A 100 -1.81 -0.20 4.99
N LEU A 101 -0.83 -0.21 5.90
CA LEU A 101 -1.07 -0.21 7.34
C LEU A 101 -1.25 1.22 7.82
N ARG A 102 -2.48 1.57 8.18
CA ARG A 102 -2.81 2.88 8.76
C ARG A 102 -2.79 2.78 10.28
N LEU A 103 -1.98 3.64 10.90
CA LEU A 103 -1.82 3.74 12.35
C LEU A 103 -2.90 4.62 12.97
N GLN A 104 -4.17 4.33 12.68
CA GLN A 104 -5.32 5.09 13.16
C GLN A 104 -5.44 5.10 14.70
N GLY A 105 -4.91 4.09 15.39
CA GLY A 105 -4.85 4.01 16.85
C GLY A 105 -3.91 5.05 17.48
N CYS A 106 -3.02 5.67 16.71
CA CYS A 106 -2.18 6.76 17.20
C CYS A 106 -2.94 8.07 17.36
N ASP A 107 -4.13 8.23 16.79
CA ASP A 107 -4.92 9.47 16.87
C ASP A 107 -5.05 9.95 18.33
N PRO A 108 -4.62 11.18 18.66
CA PRO A 108 -4.73 11.74 20.01
C PRO A 108 -6.15 11.78 20.58
N GLU A 109 -7.16 11.90 19.72
CA GLU A 109 -8.59 11.90 20.10
C GLU A 109 -9.18 10.49 20.14
N GLY A 110 -8.41 9.48 19.70
CA GLY A 110 -8.77 8.07 19.68
C GLY A 110 -8.12 7.29 20.84
N GLU A 111 -7.39 6.23 20.50
CA GLU A 111 -6.66 5.42 21.49
C GLU A 111 -5.33 6.08 21.91
N ASN A 112 -4.85 7.08 21.16
CA ASN A 112 -3.64 7.85 21.43
C ASN A 112 -2.40 6.97 21.70
N ARG A 113 -2.29 5.82 21.01
CA ARG A 113 -1.20 4.86 21.20
C ARG A 113 0.17 5.51 21.02
N GLY A 114 1.14 5.02 21.79
CA GLY A 114 2.51 5.51 21.73
C GLY A 114 3.28 5.00 20.50
N PRO A 115 4.43 5.61 20.18
CA PRO A 115 5.30 5.17 19.08
C PRO A 115 5.79 3.72 19.26
N GLU A 116 6.02 3.28 20.49
CA GLU A 116 6.41 1.89 20.78
C GLU A 116 5.32 0.89 20.41
N GLU A 117 4.06 1.21 20.70
CA GLU A 117 2.90 0.38 20.32
C GLU A 117 2.74 0.33 18.80
N ALA A 118 2.80 1.49 18.13
CA ALA A 118 2.76 1.57 16.68
C ALA A 118 3.87 0.72 16.03
N SER A 119 5.10 0.82 16.53
CA SER A 119 6.24 0.06 16.01
C SER A 119 6.06 -1.45 16.18
N ARG A 120 5.42 -1.90 17.28
CA ARG A 120 5.10 -3.31 17.50
C ARG A 120 4.06 -3.81 16.51
N THR A 121 3.02 -3.01 16.23
CA THR A 121 2.04 -3.38 15.21
C THR A 121 2.68 -3.49 13.83
N VAL A 122 3.52 -2.52 13.44
CA VAL A 122 4.25 -2.58 12.17
C VAL A 122 5.11 -3.84 12.07
N LYS A 123 5.84 -4.20 13.14
CA LYS A 123 6.63 -5.44 13.20
C LYS A 123 5.77 -6.70 13.07
N SER A 124 4.65 -6.75 13.78
CA SER A 124 3.70 -7.87 13.71
C SER A 124 3.20 -8.09 12.28
N VAL A 125 2.80 -7.01 11.58
CA VAL A 125 2.37 -7.09 10.18
C VAL A 125 3.53 -7.48 9.26
N LEU A 126 4.74 -6.94 9.47
CA LEU A 126 5.92 -7.31 8.69
C LEU A 126 6.24 -8.82 8.78
N GLU A 127 6.03 -9.43 9.94
CA GLU A 127 6.24 -10.86 10.17
C GLU A 127 5.11 -11.73 9.58
N ALA A 128 3.90 -11.19 9.49
CA ALA A 128 2.71 -11.92 9.06
C ALA A 128 2.55 -12.05 7.53
N VAL A 129 2.99 -11.04 6.77
CA VAL A 129 2.83 -10.99 5.30
C VAL A 129 4.16 -10.92 4.57
N GLY A 130 4.17 -11.26 3.27
CA GLY A 130 5.33 -11.16 2.38
C GLY A 130 5.37 -9.90 1.50
N SER A 131 4.21 -9.31 1.22
CA SER A 131 4.00 -8.14 0.34
C SER A 131 4.66 -6.84 0.83
N PRO A 132 5.17 -5.92 0.02
CA PRO A 132 5.62 -4.61 0.52
C PRO A 132 4.55 -3.87 1.36
N LEU A 133 4.98 -2.97 2.25
CA LEU A 133 4.12 -2.18 3.13
C LEU A 133 4.22 -0.68 2.82
N ILE A 134 3.07 -0.01 2.87
CA ILE A 134 2.96 1.42 3.12
C ILE A 134 2.57 1.56 4.59
N VAL A 135 3.29 2.38 5.34
CA VAL A 135 2.92 2.76 6.71
C VAL A 135 2.37 4.17 6.65
N TRP A 136 1.12 4.34 7.06
CA TRP A 136 0.40 5.61 7.01
C TRP A 136 0.07 6.07 8.44
N GLY A 137 0.28 7.35 8.72
CA GLY A 137 0.02 7.94 10.04
C GLY A 137 -1.47 8.03 10.38
N CYS A 138 -1.77 8.57 11.56
CA CYS A 138 -3.14 8.83 11.98
C CYS A 138 -3.75 10.07 11.30
N GLY A 139 -2.91 10.95 10.73
CA GLY A 139 -3.32 12.20 10.11
C GLY A 139 -3.20 13.42 11.02
N ASN A 140 -2.62 13.25 12.21
CA ASN A 140 -2.24 14.35 13.10
C ASN A 140 -0.75 14.63 12.97
N ASP A 141 -0.39 15.81 12.46
CA ASP A 141 0.99 16.17 12.14
C ASP A 141 1.95 16.07 13.34
N ASP A 142 1.53 16.52 14.53
CA ASP A 142 2.40 16.49 15.72
C ASP A 142 2.60 15.06 16.26
N LYS A 143 1.63 14.18 16.03
CA LYS A 143 1.69 12.78 16.46
C LYS A 143 2.47 11.90 15.48
N ASP A 144 2.40 12.22 14.20
CA ASP A 144 3.01 11.45 13.12
C ASP A 144 4.51 11.78 12.91
N ASN A 145 5.02 12.90 13.47
CA ASN A 145 6.44 13.35 13.40
C ASN A 145 7.25 13.06 14.66
#